data_AF-A0A2V9M906-F1
#
_entry.id   AF-A0A2V9M906-F1
#
_cell.length_a   1.000
_cell.length_b   1.000
_cell.length_c   1.000
_cell.angle_alpha   90.00
_cell.angle_beta   90.00
_cell.angle_gamma   90.00
#
_symmetry.space_group_name_H-M   'P 1'
#
loop_
_entity.id
_entity.type
_entity.pdbx_description
1 polymer ?
#
loop_
_entity_poly.entity_id
_entity_poly.type
_entity_poly.pdbx_seq_one_letter_code
_entity_poly.pdbx_strand_id
1 'polypeptide(L)'
;MEQGQLFETTDEHGWTWMSLGSICVHLCSSVVCALCVVFLSVCLNVESEGAESWQARYEAGLKRLAEGKYLLAQEEFKAVLADNAASVEAHNALGVSYQKAGELELARLSFV
;
A
#
# COMPACT_ATOMS: atom_id res chain seq x y z
N MET A 1 -81.47 -22.29 20.29
CA MET A 1 -80.72 -22.38 21.56
C MET A 1 -79.43 -21.62 21.30
N GLU A 2 -79.41 -20.32 21.65
CA GLU A 2 -78.91 -19.82 22.96
C GLU A 2 -77.43 -20.14 23.14
N GLN A 3 -76.47 -19.27 23.47
CA GLN A 3 -76.23 -17.83 23.70
C GLN A 3 -74.68 -17.72 23.44
N GLY A 4 -74.01 -16.59 23.24
CA GLY A 4 -74.16 -15.26 23.78
C GLY A 4 -72.97 -14.39 23.33
N GLN A 5 -73.13 -13.09 23.49
CA GLN A 5 -72.07 -12.11 23.35
C GLN A 5 -70.98 -12.31 24.41
N LEU A 6 -69.72 -12.12 24.02
CA LEU A 6 -68.60 -11.71 24.88
C LEU A 6 -67.47 -11.33 23.93
N PHE A 7 -66.74 -10.23 23.99
CA PHE A 7 -66.73 -8.99 24.77
C PHE A 7 -65.62 -8.19 24.08
N GLU A 8 -65.85 -6.89 23.85
CA GLU A 8 -64.81 -5.98 23.37
C GLU A 8 -63.67 -5.94 24.38
N THR A 9 -62.44 -6.20 23.93
CA THR A 9 -61.26 -5.49 24.45
C THR A 9 -60.28 -5.32 23.29
N THR A 10 -60.35 -4.19 22.60
CA THR A 10 -59.15 -3.63 21.98
C THR A 10 -58.33 -3.04 23.12
N ASP A 11 -57.24 -3.71 23.48
CA ASP A 11 -56.23 -3.21 24.38
C ASP A 11 -55.18 -2.39 23.60
N GLU A 12 -54.98 -1.17 24.07
CA GLU A 12 -54.33 -0.06 23.38
C GLU A 12 -52.79 -0.09 23.33
N HIS A 13 -52.14 -1.26 23.50
CA HIS A 13 -50.66 -1.33 23.55
C HIS A 13 -50.11 -2.66 23.00
N GLY A 14 -49.87 -2.75 21.69
CA GLY A 14 -49.51 -4.03 21.06
C GLY A 14 -48.65 -3.99 19.79
N TRP A 15 -47.57 -3.20 19.77
CA TRP A 15 -46.32 -3.42 19.01
C TRP A 15 -46.45 -3.58 17.48
N THR A 16 -46.15 -2.50 16.75
CA THR A 16 -45.96 -2.50 15.29
C THR A 16 -44.69 -3.25 14.89
N TRP A 17 -44.80 -4.53 14.49
CA TRP A 17 -43.69 -5.31 13.89
C TRP A 17 -43.36 -4.91 12.43
N MET A 18 -43.61 -3.66 12.06
CA MET A 18 -43.34 -3.14 10.71
C MET A 18 -42.51 -1.88 10.79
N SER A 19 -41.22 -2.00 11.13
CA SER A 19 -40.17 -1.14 10.54
C SER A 19 -38.72 -1.45 10.97
N LEU A 20 -38.45 -2.48 11.79
CA LEU A 20 -37.06 -2.77 12.18
C LEU A 20 -36.25 -3.54 11.11
N GLY A 21 -36.88 -4.01 10.02
CA GLY A 21 -36.20 -4.74 8.95
C GLY A 21 -35.61 -3.87 7.84
N SER A 22 -36.24 -2.74 7.51
CA SER A 22 -35.86 -1.93 6.34
C SER A 22 -34.71 -0.95 6.60
N ILE A 23 -34.46 -0.58 7.85
CA ILE A 23 -33.33 0.30 8.20
C ILE A 23 -32.03 -0.53 8.28
N CYS A 24 -32.10 -1.77 8.78
CA CYS A 24 -30.95 -2.65 8.86
C CYS A 24 -30.41 -3.06 7.49
N VAL A 25 -31.26 -3.24 6.47
CA VAL A 25 -30.83 -3.57 5.10
C VAL A 25 -30.16 -2.37 4.40
N HIS A 26 -30.59 -1.14 4.68
CA HIS A 26 -29.96 0.06 4.11
C HIS A 26 -28.66 0.45 4.83
N LEU A 27 -28.61 0.31 6.15
CA LEU A 27 -27.42 0.62 6.95
C LEU A 27 -26.33 -0.44 6.80
N CYS A 28 -26.71 -1.71 6.59
CA CYS A 28 -25.76 -2.77 6.28
C CYS A 28 -25.19 -2.59 4.86
N SER A 29 -26.00 -2.13 3.89
CA SER A 29 -25.51 -1.85 2.53
C SER A 29 -24.53 -0.68 2.48
N SER A 30 -24.72 0.38 3.25
CA SER A 30 -23.79 1.54 3.23
C SER A 30 -22.49 1.26 3.99
N VAL A 31 -22.56 0.55 5.11
CA VAL A 31 -21.39 0.19 5.93
C VAL A 31 -20.55 -0.88 5.23
N VAL A 32 -21.17 -1.89 4.62
CA VAL A 32 -20.45 -2.90 3.83
C VAL A 32 -19.79 -2.25 2.61
N CYS A 33 -20.48 -1.34 1.91
CA CYS A 33 -19.87 -0.58 0.81
C CYS A 33 -18.71 0.31 1.27
N ALA A 34 -18.83 1.01 2.40
CA ALA A 34 -17.76 1.85 2.94
C ALA A 34 -16.53 1.00 3.33
N LEU A 35 -16.75 -0.16 3.96
CA LEU A 35 -15.68 -1.10 4.27
C LEU A 35 -15.04 -1.69 3.02
N CYS A 36 -15.81 -2.02 1.98
CA CYS A 36 -15.29 -2.49 0.70
C CYS A 36 -14.47 -1.41 -0.03
N VAL A 37 -14.89 -0.15 0.00
CA VAL A 37 -14.12 0.97 -0.59
C VAL A 37 -12.82 1.20 0.17
N VAL A 38 -12.85 1.12 1.50
CA VAL A 38 -11.62 1.19 2.33
C VAL A 38 -10.71 0.00 2.04
N PHE A 39 -11.25 -1.22 1.89
CA PHE A 39 -10.48 -2.40 1.53
C PHE A 39 -9.84 -2.29 0.14
N LEU A 40 -10.60 -1.80 -0.86
CA LEU A 40 -10.10 -1.52 -2.20
C LEU A 40 -9.02 -0.43 -2.17
N SER A 41 -9.19 0.62 -1.36
CA SER A 41 -8.22 1.72 -1.22
C SER A 41 -6.93 1.27 -0.53
N VAL A 42 -7.03 0.37 0.46
CA VAL A 42 -5.86 -0.21 1.13
C VAL A 42 -5.07 -1.11 0.18
N CYS A 43 -5.74 -1.87 -0.70
CA CYS A 43 -5.10 -2.70 -1.71
C CYS A 43 -4.48 -1.89 -2.88
N LEU A 44 -4.93 -0.65 -3.10
CA LEU A 44 -4.48 0.21 -4.21
C LEU A 44 -3.21 1.04 -3.90
N ASN A 45 -2.56 0.79 -2.75
CA ASN A 45 -1.19 1.26 -2.53
C ASN A 45 -0.14 0.33 -3.17
N VAL A 46 -0.50 -0.38 -4.23
CA VAL A 46 0.51 -0.94 -5.13
C VAL A 46 1.04 0.24 -5.94
N GLU A 47 2.09 0.87 -5.41
CA GLU A 47 2.98 1.67 -6.24
C GLU A 47 3.33 0.75 -7.42
N SER A 48 2.99 1.20 -8.62
CA SER A 48 3.19 0.42 -9.83
C SER A 48 4.67 0.07 -9.93
N GLU A 49 5.06 -1.11 -9.43
CA GLU A 49 6.34 -1.77 -9.70
C GLU A 49 6.32 -2.25 -11.16
N GLY A 50 6.15 -1.30 -12.09
CA GLY A 50 6.63 -1.45 -13.43
C GLY A 50 8.14 -1.50 -13.31
N ALA A 51 8.77 -2.54 -13.87
CA ALA A 51 10.22 -2.75 -13.85
C ALA A 51 10.96 -1.41 -13.87
N GLU A 52 11.51 -1.01 -12.71
CA GLU A 52 12.25 0.24 -12.63
C GLU A 52 13.40 0.14 -13.62
N SER A 53 13.39 1.04 -14.61
CA SER A 53 14.47 1.11 -15.57
C SER A 53 15.78 1.35 -14.81
N TRP A 54 16.91 0.87 -15.35
CA TRP A 54 18.21 1.09 -14.71
C TRP A 54 18.50 2.58 -14.45
N GLN A 55 17.95 3.50 -15.25
CA GLN A 55 18.03 4.94 -14.99
C GLN A 55 17.29 5.35 -13.71
N ALA A 56 16.10 4.82 -13.46
CA ALA A 56 15.33 5.13 -12.25
C ALA A 56 16.06 4.61 -11.01
N ARG A 57 16.61 3.40 -11.08
CA ARG A 57 17.48 2.84 -10.02
C ARG A 57 18.73 3.69 -9.79
N TYR A 58 19.36 4.17 -10.87
CA TYR A 58 20.51 5.07 -10.77
C TYR A 58 20.16 6.37 -10.05
N GLU A 59 19.03 7.01 -10.41
CA GLU A 59 18.55 8.21 -9.74
C GLU A 59 18.20 7.97 -8.26
N ALA A 60 17.56 6.83 -7.95
CA ALA A 60 17.29 6.42 -6.58
C ALA A 60 18.59 6.21 -5.78
N GLY A 61 19.61 5.61 -6.40
CA GLY A 61 20.95 5.47 -5.83
C GLY A 61 21.60 6.82 -5.52
N LEU A 62 21.52 7.79 -6.44
CA LEU A 62 22.03 9.14 -6.22
C LEU A 62 21.33 9.85 -5.05
N LYS A 63 20.00 9.70 -4.94
CA LYS A 63 19.23 10.25 -3.82
C LYS A 63 19.68 9.65 -2.49
N ARG A 64 19.81 8.32 -2.42
CA ARG A 64 20.28 7.61 -1.23
C ARG A 64 21.71 8.02 -0.85
N LEU A 65 22.58 8.22 -1.84
CA LEU A 65 23.95 8.71 -1.64
C LEU A 65 23.94 10.11 -1.02
N ALA A 66 23.09 11.02 -1.53
CA ALA A 66 22.93 12.37 -0.98
C ALA A 66 22.36 12.37 0.44
N GLU A 67 21.50 11.42 0.78
CA GLU A 67 20.95 11.21 2.13
C GLU A 67 21.95 10.54 3.10
N GLY A 68 23.15 10.19 2.64
CA GLY A 68 24.15 9.48 3.47
C GLY A 68 23.88 7.98 3.64
N LYS A 69 22.90 7.43 2.92
CA LYS A 69 22.50 6.01 2.98
C LYS A 69 23.36 5.19 2.03
N TYR A 70 24.65 5.09 2.33
CA TYR A 70 25.66 4.56 1.41
C TYR A 70 25.42 3.10 1.00
N LEU A 71 25.07 2.22 1.95
CA LEU A 71 24.80 0.82 1.66
C LEU A 71 23.60 0.65 0.70
N LEU A 72 22.52 1.38 0.95
CA LEU A 72 21.35 1.36 0.08
C LEU A 72 21.65 1.97 -1.31
N ALA A 73 22.56 2.94 -1.41
CA ALA A 73 23.01 3.47 -2.69
C ALA A 73 23.85 2.43 -3.47
N GLN A 74 24.72 1.69 -2.78
CA GLN A 74 25.51 0.60 -3.39
C GLN A 74 24.60 -0.49 -3.98
N GLU A 75 23.53 -0.87 -3.28
CA GLU A 75 22.55 -1.85 -3.78
C GLU A 75 21.91 -1.40 -5.10
N GLU A 76 21.48 -0.13 -5.17
CA GLU A 76 20.91 0.43 -6.40
C GLU A 76 21.93 0.43 -7.54
N PHE A 77 23.15 0.92 -7.32
CA PHE A 77 24.16 0.96 -8.38
C PHE A 77 24.60 -0.43 -8.84
N LYS A 78 24.62 -1.43 -7.95
CA LYS A 78 24.84 -2.83 -8.34
C LYS A 78 23.71 -3.37 -9.20
N ALA A 79 22.47 -3.02 -8.90
CA ALA A 79 21.32 -3.38 -9.75
C ALA A 79 21.42 -2.71 -11.14
N VAL A 80 21.86 -1.45 -11.20
CA VAL A 80 22.15 -0.76 -12.47
C VAL A 80 23.21 -1.51 -13.28
N LEU A 81 24.30 -1.94 -12.63
CA LEU A 81 25.37 -2.71 -13.27
C LEU A 81 24.96 -4.13 -13.67
N ALA A 82 23.94 -4.71 -13.04
CA ALA A 82 23.37 -5.99 -13.47
C ALA A 82 22.64 -5.86 -14.82
N ASP A 83 21.99 -4.71 -15.06
CA ASP A 83 21.30 -4.42 -16.33
C ASP A 83 22.24 -3.84 -17.39
N ASN A 84 23.18 -2.97 -16.98
CA ASN A 84 24.18 -2.32 -17.83
C ASN A 84 25.58 -2.37 -17.19
N ALA A 85 26.26 -3.50 -17.35
CA ALA A 85 27.58 -3.76 -16.76
C ALA A 85 28.69 -2.79 -17.21
N ALA A 86 28.50 -2.11 -18.35
CA ALA A 86 29.47 -1.17 -18.92
C ALA A 86 29.21 0.30 -18.55
N SER A 87 28.21 0.59 -17.71
CA SER A 87 27.93 1.97 -17.28
C SER A 87 29.07 2.53 -16.44
N VAL A 88 29.82 3.46 -17.02
CA VAL A 88 30.91 4.18 -16.35
C VAL A 88 30.35 5.03 -15.20
N GLU A 89 29.18 5.62 -15.39
CA GLU A 89 28.48 6.41 -14.38
C GLU A 89 28.13 5.57 -13.15
N ALA A 90 27.61 4.35 -13.35
CA ALA A 90 27.27 3.45 -12.25
C ALA A 90 28.50 2.92 -11.52
N HIS A 91 29.58 2.59 -12.24
CA HIS A 91 30.88 2.24 -11.64
C HIS A 91 31.45 3.36 -10.78
N ASN A 92 31.45 4.60 -11.31
CA ASN A 92 31.90 5.78 -10.58
C ASN A 92 31.04 6.05 -9.34
N ALA A 93 29.71 6.03 -9.49
CA ALA A 93 28.80 6.27 -8.38
C ALA A 93 28.91 5.20 -7.29
N LEU A 94 29.13 3.93 -7.69
CA LEU A 94 29.40 2.84 -6.77
C LEU A 94 30.72 3.07 -6.01
N GLY A 95 31.79 3.48 -6.70
CA GLY A 95 33.06 3.83 -6.06
C GLY A 95 32.97 4.98 -5.08
N VAL A 96 32.24 6.03 -5.41
CA VAL A 96 31.95 7.14 -4.48
C VAL A 96 31.18 6.64 -3.26
N SER A 97 30.16 5.79 -3.46
CA SER A 97 29.38 5.23 -2.36
C SER A 97 30.22 4.35 -1.42
N TYR A 98 31.14 3.54 -1.95
CA TYR A 98 32.11 2.79 -1.15
C TYR A 98 33.08 3.69 -0.39
N GLN A 99 33.61 4.73 -1.04
CA GLN A 99 34.50 5.69 -0.38
C GLN A 99 33.80 6.38 0.79
N LYS A 100 32.54 6.79 0.61
CA LYS A 100 31.74 7.45 1.65
C LYS A 100 31.38 6.50 2.81
N ALA A 101 31.25 5.21 2.54
CA ALA A 101 31.08 4.17 3.55
C ALA A 101 32.38 3.77 4.27
N GLY A 102 33.54 4.25 3.81
CA GLY A 102 34.86 3.88 4.35
C GLY A 102 35.43 2.58 3.77
N GLU A 103 34.78 2.01 2.76
CA GLU A 103 35.14 0.75 2.11
C GLU A 103 36.17 0.98 0.99
N LEU A 104 37.36 1.47 1.35
CA LEU A 104 38.34 1.99 0.39
C LEU A 104 38.85 0.97 -0.64
N GLU A 105 39.02 -0.29 -0.24
CA GLU A 105 39.45 -1.34 -1.18
C GLU A 105 38.39 -1.64 -2.24
N LEU A 106 37.12 -1.65 -1.85
CA LEU A 106 36.02 -1.83 -2.79
C LEU A 106 35.89 -0.61 -3.71
N ALA A 107 36.03 0.60 -3.17
CA ALA A 107 36.03 1.83 -3.95
C ALA A 107 37.07 1.80 -5.07
N ARG A 108 38.31 1.36 -4.76
CA ARG A 108 39.40 1.22 -5.72
C ARG A 108 39.06 0.26 -6.86
N LEU A 109 38.35 -0.83 -6.57
CA LEU A 109 37.97 -1.85 -7.56
C LEU A 109 36.78 -1.43 -8.43
N SER A 110 35.92 -0.55 -7.94
CA SER A 110 34.73 -0.10 -8.65
C SER A 110 34.98 0.99 -9.70
N PHE A 111 36.13 1.67 -9.70
CA PHE A 111 36.47 2.61 -10.77
C PHE A 111 37.04 1.88 -11.98
N VAL A 112 36.45 2.10 -13.16
CA VAL A 112 36.85 1.54 -14.47
C VAL A 112 37.39 2.63 -15.37
#